data_AF-A0A2H4QI08-F1
#
_entry.id   AF-A0A2H4QI08-F1
#
_cell.length_a   1.000
_cell.length_b   1.000
_cell.length_c   1.000
_cell.angle_alpha   90.00
_cell.angle_beta   90.00
_cell.angle_gamma   90.00
#
_symmetry.space_group_name_H-M   'P 1'
#
loop_
_entity.id
_entity.type
_entity.pdbx_description
1 polymer ?
#
loop_
_entity_poly.entity_id
_entity_poly.type
_entity_poly.pdbx_seq_one_letter_code
_entity_poly.pdbx_strand_id
1 'polypeptide(L)'
;PGVDPIEASAAIAGESSTATWTVVWTDLLTACDLYRAKCYKVDAVPNTSDQYFAYIAYDIDLFEEGSIADLTASIIGNVFGFKAVKALRLEDMRLPVAYLKTFQGPATGTVVERERMDKFGRPFLGATVKPKLGLSGKNYGRVVYEGLKGGLDFLKDDENINSQPFMRYSERYLYSMEGVNRAQAAAGEIKGHYLNVTSATMEDMYERADFAQQLGSVICMVDLVIGYTAIQSMAIWAG
;
A
#
# COMPACT_ATOMS: atom_id res chain seq x y z
N PRO A 1 26.98 13.80 -16.18
CA PRO A 1 28.23 14.48 -15.75
C PRO A 1 28.20 15.94 -16.21
N GLY A 2 28.70 16.88 -15.41
CA GLY A 2 28.75 18.31 -15.77
C GLY A 2 27.45 19.10 -15.54
N VAL A 3 26.44 18.51 -14.91
CA VAL A 3 25.24 19.23 -14.44
C VAL A 3 25.50 19.68 -13.00
N ASP A 4 25.26 20.96 -12.71
CA ASP A 4 25.37 21.51 -11.35
C ASP A 4 24.34 20.83 -10.42
N PRO A 5 24.74 20.34 -9.23
CA PRO A 5 23.82 19.78 -8.24
C PRO A 5 22.66 20.70 -7.85
N ILE A 6 22.88 22.02 -7.81
CA ILE A 6 21.83 23.00 -7.50
C ILE A 6 20.82 23.05 -8.65
N GLU A 7 21.30 23.12 -9.89
CA GLU A 7 20.43 23.12 -11.08
C GLU A 7 19.64 21.81 -11.21
N ALA A 8 20.30 20.66 -10.99
CA ALA A 8 19.62 19.38 -10.98
C ALA A 8 18.49 19.33 -9.94
N SER A 9 18.75 19.85 -8.73
CA SER A 9 17.77 19.90 -7.65
C SER A 9 16.62 20.88 -7.93
N ALA A 10 16.92 22.02 -8.56
CA ALA A 10 15.92 22.98 -9.00
C ALA A 10 15.02 22.41 -10.11
N ALA A 11 15.60 21.65 -11.06
CA ALA A 11 14.84 20.96 -12.10
C ALA A 11 13.87 19.93 -11.50
N ILE A 12 14.30 19.15 -10.50
CA ILE A 12 13.40 18.22 -9.80
C ILE A 12 12.28 19.00 -9.10
N ALA A 13 12.58 20.07 -8.38
CA ALA A 13 11.56 20.88 -7.70
C ALA A 13 10.56 21.51 -8.69
N GLY A 14 11.04 22.05 -9.81
CA GLY A 14 10.20 22.65 -10.84
C GLY A 14 9.23 21.64 -11.46
N GLU A 15 9.74 20.53 -11.96
CA GLU A 15 8.98 19.56 -12.76
C GLU A 15 8.16 18.56 -11.92
N SER A 16 8.28 18.63 -10.59
CA SER A 16 7.36 18.00 -9.63
C SER A 16 6.36 18.99 -9.00
N SER A 17 6.31 20.23 -9.50
CA SER A 17 5.33 21.24 -9.09
C SER A 17 4.68 21.93 -10.29
N THR A 18 5.29 22.99 -10.83
CA THR A 18 4.64 23.87 -11.81
C THR A 18 5.47 24.20 -13.06
N ALA A 19 6.73 23.77 -13.13
CA ALA A 19 7.62 24.17 -14.22
C ALA A 19 7.51 23.25 -15.45
N THR A 20 8.01 23.77 -16.57
CA THR A 20 8.32 23.01 -17.78
C THR A 20 9.63 23.54 -18.38
N TRP A 21 10.09 22.95 -19.48
CA TRP A 21 11.41 23.22 -20.09
C TRP A 21 11.60 24.63 -20.68
N THR A 22 10.54 25.43 -20.81
CA THR A 22 10.60 26.81 -21.31
C THR A 22 9.64 27.71 -20.54
N VAL A 23 9.92 29.01 -20.52
CA VAL A 23 9.06 30.00 -19.85
C VAL A 23 7.70 30.07 -20.55
N VAL A 24 6.65 30.08 -19.75
CA VAL A 24 5.27 30.22 -20.21
C VAL A 24 4.63 31.46 -19.59
N TRP A 25 4.00 32.31 -20.41
CA TRP A 25 3.39 33.55 -19.94
C TRP A 25 2.18 33.32 -19.02
N THR A 26 1.58 32.13 -19.10
CA THR A 26 0.45 31.71 -18.27
C THR A 26 0.79 31.65 -16.79
N ASP A 27 2.06 31.60 -16.40
CA ASP A 27 2.50 31.77 -15.01
C ASP A 27 1.95 33.07 -14.39
N LEU A 28 1.86 34.14 -15.19
CA LEU A 28 1.38 35.47 -14.77
C LEU A 28 -0.13 35.49 -14.46
N LEU A 29 -0.85 34.41 -14.75
CA LEU A 29 -2.26 34.26 -14.43
C LEU A 29 -2.51 33.60 -13.06
N THR A 30 -1.45 33.21 -12.34
CA THR A 30 -1.55 32.50 -11.06
C THR A 30 -0.70 33.17 -9.99
N ALA A 31 -0.90 32.79 -8.73
CA ALA A 31 0.01 33.13 -7.63
C ALA A 31 1.29 32.26 -7.71
N CYS A 32 2.03 32.36 -8.82
CA CYS A 32 3.12 31.44 -9.16
C CYS A 32 4.21 31.31 -8.07
N ASP A 33 4.48 32.39 -7.32
CA ASP A 33 5.46 32.35 -6.22
C ASP A 33 5.03 31.46 -5.05
N LEU A 34 3.72 31.29 -4.83
CA LEU A 34 3.19 30.36 -3.83
C LEU A 34 3.40 28.92 -4.30
N TYR A 35 2.96 28.59 -5.52
CA TYR A 35 2.84 27.23 -6.02
C TYR A 35 4.15 26.58 -6.49
N ARG A 36 5.18 27.36 -6.82
CA ARG A 36 6.50 26.79 -7.16
C ARG A 36 7.08 26.06 -5.96
N ALA A 37 7.45 24.79 -6.11
CA ALA A 37 8.23 24.11 -5.07
C ALA A 37 9.65 24.70 -4.99
N LYS A 38 10.26 24.67 -3.79
CA LYS A 38 11.57 25.26 -3.54
C LYS A 38 12.55 24.20 -3.05
N CYS A 39 13.63 23.97 -3.79
CA CYS A 39 14.79 23.30 -3.23
C CYS A 39 15.52 24.27 -2.30
N TYR A 40 15.53 23.97 -0.99
CA TYR A 40 16.05 24.89 0.03
C TYR A 40 17.40 24.46 0.61
N LYS A 41 17.85 23.24 0.29
CA LYS A 41 19.12 22.70 0.78
C LYS A 41 19.62 21.59 -0.15
N VAL A 42 20.92 21.58 -0.40
CA VAL A 42 21.62 20.53 -1.17
C VAL A 42 22.91 20.18 -0.45
N ASP A 43 23.03 18.93 0.01
CA ASP A 43 24.21 18.42 0.72
C ASP A 43 24.85 17.27 -0.05
N ALA A 44 26.18 17.16 -0.04
CA ALA A 44 26.86 15.98 -0.59
C ALA A 44 26.59 14.74 0.26
N VAL A 45 26.34 13.60 -0.38
CA VAL A 45 26.17 12.32 0.32
C VAL A 45 27.55 11.84 0.81
N PRO A 46 27.71 11.52 2.12
CA PRO A 46 28.99 11.08 2.65
C PRO A 46 29.55 9.86 1.90
N ASN A 47 30.88 9.84 1.72
CA ASN A 47 31.61 8.73 1.08
C ASN A 47 31.22 8.47 -0.40
N THR A 48 30.69 9.48 -1.09
CA THR A 48 30.40 9.43 -2.54
C THR A 48 30.90 10.70 -3.22
N SER A 49 31.22 10.63 -4.51
CA SER A 49 31.79 11.78 -5.25
C SER A 49 30.76 12.63 -5.98
N ASP A 50 29.61 12.07 -6.36
CA ASP A 50 28.64 12.69 -7.28
C ASP A 50 27.19 12.37 -6.90
N GLN A 51 26.91 12.23 -5.60
CA GLN A 51 25.55 12.07 -5.08
C GLN A 51 25.24 13.14 -4.05
N TYR A 52 24.00 13.59 -4.05
CA TYR A 52 23.54 14.72 -3.26
C TYR A 52 22.19 14.41 -2.62
N PHE A 53 22.00 14.86 -1.38
CA PHE A 53 20.68 14.99 -0.78
C PHE A 53 20.12 16.36 -1.14
N ALA A 54 19.00 16.36 -1.87
CA ALA A 54 18.24 17.57 -2.20
C ALA A 54 16.99 17.62 -1.34
N TYR A 55 16.77 18.74 -0.64
CA TYR A 55 15.60 18.96 0.20
C TYR A 55 14.66 19.93 -0.49
N ILE A 56 13.43 19.49 -0.77
CA ILE A 56 12.43 20.23 -1.53
C ILE A 56 11.19 20.46 -0.67
N ALA A 57 10.70 21.69 -0.65
CA ALA A 57 9.47 22.08 0.02
C ALA A 57 8.37 22.35 -1.01
N TYR A 58 7.20 21.77 -0.77
CA TYR A 58 5.98 21.89 -1.57
C TYR A 58 4.92 22.59 -0.73
N ASP A 59 4.15 23.48 -1.34
CA ASP A 59 2.98 24.04 -0.67
C ASP A 59 1.89 22.96 -0.54
N ILE A 60 1.09 23.02 0.53
CA ILE A 60 0.06 22.00 0.80
C ILE A 60 -1.07 22.07 -0.23
N ASP A 61 -1.34 23.26 -0.76
CA ASP A 61 -2.40 23.51 -1.74
C ASP A 61 -2.14 22.85 -3.11
N LEU A 62 -0.95 22.26 -3.30
CA LEU A 62 -0.62 21.49 -4.51
C LEU A 62 -1.22 20.08 -4.52
N PHE A 63 -1.74 19.60 -3.38
CA PHE A 63 -2.11 18.20 -3.20
C PHE A 63 -3.59 18.04 -2.92
N GLU A 64 -4.25 17.16 -3.68
CA GLU A 64 -5.65 16.79 -3.45
C GLU A 64 -5.82 16.13 -2.07
N GLU A 65 -6.79 16.59 -1.29
CA GLU A 65 -7.03 16.08 0.06
C GLU A 65 -7.36 14.58 0.04
N GLY A 66 -6.54 13.79 0.74
CA GLY A 66 -6.83 12.37 0.92
C GLY A 66 -6.48 11.51 -0.31
N SER A 67 -5.68 12.02 -1.25
CA SER A 67 -5.31 11.31 -2.49
C SER A 67 -3.82 10.92 -2.49
N ILE A 68 -3.54 9.61 -2.37
CA ILE A 68 -2.16 9.10 -2.58
C ILE A 68 -1.81 9.18 -4.07
N ALA A 69 -2.79 8.97 -4.94
CA ALA A 69 -2.58 9.04 -6.39
C ALA A 69 -2.08 10.43 -6.82
N ASP A 70 -2.75 11.50 -6.40
CA ASP A 70 -2.34 12.88 -6.70
C ASP A 70 -0.95 13.21 -6.13
N LEU A 71 -0.72 12.93 -4.83
CA LEU A 71 0.59 13.12 -4.20
C LEU A 71 1.72 12.46 -5.00
N THR A 72 1.52 11.21 -5.42
CA THR A 72 2.54 10.46 -6.16
C THR A 72 2.67 10.92 -7.61
N ALA A 73 1.60 11.42 -8.24
CA ALA A 73 1.66 12.02 -9.57
C ALA A 73 2.60 13.24 -9.59
N SER A 74 2.56 14.07 -8.55
CA SER A 74 3.47 15.22 -8.42
C SER A 74 4.89 14.79 -8.05
N ILE A 75 5.07 14.06 -6.94
CA ILE A 75 6.40 13.82 -6.35
C ILE A 75 7.25 12.82 -7.14
N ILE A 76 6.63 11.78 -7.71
CA ILE A 76 7.35 10.69 -8.39
C ILE A 76 6.95 10.50 -9.85
N GLY A 77 6.08 11.36 -10.41
CA GLY A 77 5.52 11.19 -11.75
C GLY A 77 6.56 11.20 -12.87
N ASN A 78 7.22 12.34 -13.10
CA ASN A 78 8.10 12.52 -14.26
C ASN A 78 9.59 12.58 -13.89
N VAL A 79 9.91 13.02 -12.68
CA VAL A 79 11.26 13.45 -12.27
C VAL A 79 12.32 12.33 -12.32
N PHE A 80 11.92 11.06 -12.20
CA PHE A 80 12.83 9.91 -12.27
C PHE A 80 13.31 9.60 -13.69
N GLY A 81 12.63 10.13 -14.72
CA GLY A 81 12.99 9.97 -16.13
C GLY A 81 13.87 11.09 -16.70
N PHE A 82 14.30 12.05 -15.87
CA PHE A 82 15.01 13.24 -16.33
C PHE A 82 16.38 12.92 -16.90
N LYS A 83 16.63 13.26 -18.17
CA LYS A 83 17.92 13.01 -18.85
C LYS A 83 19.12 13.68 -18.15
N ALA A 84 18.89 14.79 -17.44
CA ALA A 84 19.93 15.52 -16.72
C ALA A 84 20.36 14.82 -15.41
N VAL A 85 19.56 13.87 -14.89
CA VAL A 85 19.81 13.15 -13.64
C VAL A 85 20.02 11.68 -13.93
N LYS A 86 21.21 11.16 -13.62
CA LYS A 86 21.57 9.76 -13.93
C LYS A 86 20.74 8.76 -13.12
N ALA A 87 20.48 9.09 -11.86
CA ALA A 87 19.71 8.27 -10.93
C ALA A 87 19.09 9.20 -9.88
N LEU A 88 17.86 8.93 -9.51
CA LEU A 88 17.11 9.66 -8.48
C LEU A 88 16.52 8.63 -7.52
N ARG A 89 16.46 8.97 -6.23
CA ARG A 89 15.80 8.18 -5.19
C ARG A 89 15.09 9.11 -4.22
N LEU A 90 13.81 8.84 -3.98
CA LEU A 90 13.07 9.45 -2.90
C LEU A 90 13.38 8.70 -1.60
N GLU A 91 14.08 9.34 -0.67
CA GLU A 91 14.52 8.70 0.58
C GLU A 91 13.51 8.85 1.71
N ASP A 92 12.90 10.04 1.86
CA ASP A 92 11.97 10.35 2.94
C ASP A 92 10.99 11.46 2.52
N MET A 93 9.86 11.53 3.22
CA MET A 93 8.84 12.57 3.07
C MET A 93 8.32 13.00 4.44
N ARG A 94 8.35 14.31 4.71
CA ARG A 94 7.64 14.88 5.85
C ARG A 94 6.24 15.30 5.42
N LEU A 95 5.22 14.57 5.84
CA LEU A 95 3.81 14.95 5.65
C LEU A 95 3.33 15.85 6.80
N PRO A 96 2.77 17.05 6.53
CA PRO A 96 2.27 17.93 7.59
C PRO A 96 0.98 17.37 8.21
N VAL A 97 0.74 17.71 9.49
CA VAL A 97 -0.46 17.25 10.24
C VAL A 97 -1.75 17.62 9.52
N ALA A 98 -1.83 18.82 8.92
CA ALA A 98 -2.99 19.27 8.17
C ALA A 98 -3.33 18.31 7.02
N TYR A 99 -2.33 17.87 6.25
CA TYR A 99 -2.52 16.90 5.17
C TYR A 99 -2.81 15.50 5.70
N LEU A 100 -2.08 15.04 6.73
CA LEU A 100 -2.35 13.73 7.35
C LEU A 100 -3.79 13.58 7.86
N LYS A 101 -4.41 14.68 8.33
CA LYS A 101 -5.78 14.68 8.83
C LYS A 101 -6.85 14.52 7.75
N THR A 102 -6.50 14.60 6.46
CA THR A 102 -7.43 14.33 5.36
C THR A 102 -7.54 12.84 5.03
N PHE A 103 -6.67 11.99 5.59
CA PHE A 103 -6.67 10.55 5.37
C PHE A 103 -7.29 9.80 6.56
N GLN A 104 -7.95 8.68 6.27
CA GLN A 104 -8.48 7.76 7.29
C GLN A 104 -7.36 7.14 8.16
N GLY A 105 -6.22 6.83 7.56
CA GLY A 105 -5.21 5.97 8.18
C GLY A 105 -5.63 4.49 8.20
N PRO A 106 -5.01 3.65 9.05
CA PRO A 106 -5.35 2.24 9.16
C PRO A 106 -6.80 2.04 9.62
N ALA A 107 -7.57 1.20 8.91
CA ALA A 107 -8.97 0.92 9.21
C ALA A 107 -9.23 0.44 10.65
N THR A 108 -8.35 -0.39 11.20
CA THR A 108 -8.46 -0.92 12.57
C THR A 108 -7.27 -0.51 13.43
N GLY A 109 -6.05 -0.65 12.90
CA GLY A 109 -4.82 -0.37 13.63
C GLY A 109 -4.49 -1.41 14.71
N THR A 110 -3.26 -1.36 15.22
CA THR A 110 -2.69 -2.42 16.07
C THR A 110 -3.44 -2.61 17.40
N VAL A 111 -3.95 -1.54 17.99
CA VAL A 111 -4.63 -1.62 19.30
C VAL A 111 -5.93 -2.40 19.16
N VAL A 112 -6.81 -1.96 18.25
CA VAL A 112 -8.13 -2.59 18.05
C VAL A 112 -7.98 -3.97 17.42
N GLU A 113 -6.97 -4.23 16.58
CA GLU A 113 -6.69 -5.57 16.06
C GLU A 113 -6.37 -6.55 17.20
N ARG A 114 -5.56 -6.14 18.18
CA ARG A 114 -5.24 -6.97 19.35
C ARG A 114 -6.43 -7.19 20.27
N GLU A 115 -7.28 -6.17 20.44
CA GLU A 115 -8.53 -6.29 21.19
C GLU A 115 -9.51 -7.26 20.52
N ARG A 116 -9.70 -7.14 19.19
CA ARG A 116 -10.56 -8.06 18.41
C ARG A 116 -10.05 -9.50 18.41
N MET A 117 -8.74 -9.70 18.46
CA MET A 117 -8.12 -11.02 18.48
C MET A 117 -7.90 -11.60 19.89
N ASP A 118 -8.12 -10.80 20.94
CA ASP A 118 -7.83 -11.12 22.35
C ASP A 118 -6.41 -11.68 22.57
N LYS A 119 -5.41 -11.02 21.98
CA LYS A 119 -4.02 -11.52 21.91
C LYS A 119 -3.00 -10.44 22.21
N PHE A 120 -2.39 -10.55 23.40
CA PHE A 120 -1.49 -9.54 23.97
C PHE A 120 -0.14 -10.14 24.39
N GLY A 121 0.88 -9.29 24.53
CA GLY A 121 2.18 -9.69 25.09
C GLY A 121 3.07 -10.55 24.19
N ARG A 122 2.60 -10.93 22.99
CA ARG A 122 3.40 -11.66 21.99
C ARG A 122 3.12 -11.20 20.55
N PRO A 123 4.05 -11.45 19.61
CA PRO A 123 3.77 -11.34 18.18
C PRO A 123 2.66 -12.29 17.73
N PHE A 124 1.94 -11.90 16.67
CA PHE A 124 1.08 -12.83 15.94
C PHE A 124 1.93 -13.84 15.17
N LEU A 125 1.48 -15.08 15.11
CA LEU A 125 2.09 -16.16 14.34
C LEU A 125 1.24 -16.42 13.09
N GLY A 126 1.88 -16.35 11.91
CA GLY A 126 1.22 -16.53 10.63
C GLY A 126 2.01 -17.45 9.70
N ALA A 127 1.31 -18.11 8.75
CA ALA A 127 1.96 -18.87 7.69
C ALA A 127 1.22 -18.75 6.35
N THR A 128 1.97 -18.71 5.24
CA THR A 128 1.41 -18.82 3.89
C THR A 128 1.15 -20.29 3.55
N VAL A 129 -0.03 -20.61 3.03
CA VAL A 129 -0.34 -21.96 2.54
C VAL A 129 0.59 -22.32 1.37
N LYS A 130 1.10 -23.55 1.35
CA LYS A 130 2.00 -24.08 0.31
C LYS A 130 1.50 -25.43 -0.24
N PRO A 131 1.84 -25.81 -1.50
CA PRO A 131 2.60 -25.03 -2.48
C PRO A 131 1.87 -23.76 -2.91
N LYS A 132 2.62 -22.81 -3.47
CA LYS A 132 2.11 -21.48 -3.84
C LYS A 132 0.88 -21.53 -4.74
N LEU A 133 0.87 -22.43 -5.73
CA LEU A 133 -0.26 -22.67 -6.64
C LEU A 133 -0.56 -24.18 -6.74
N GLY A 134 -1.78 -24.52 -7.16
CA GLY A 134 -2.14 -25.87 -7.59
C GLY A 134 -2.93 -26.71 -6.57
N LEU A 135 -3.15 -26.22 -5.34
CA LEU A 135 -4.08 -26.85 -4.41
C LEU A 135 -5.54 -26.58 -4.81
N SER A 136 -6.41 -27.57 -4.65
CA SER A 136 -7.86 -27.38 -4.72
C SER A 136 -8.41 -26.72 -3.45
N GLY A 137 -9.60 -26.12 -3.52
CA GLY A 137 -10.22 -25.44 -2.37
C GLY A 137 -10.32 -26.31 -1.11
N LYS A 138 -10.70 -27.58 -1.29
CA LYS A 138 -10.79 -28.55 -0.18
C LYS A 138 -9.44 -28.81 0.49
N ASN A 139 -8.40 -29.04 -0.31
CA ASN A 139 -7.06 -29.27 0.23
C ASN A 139 -6.49 -27.99 0.86
N TYR A 140 -6.85 -26.82 0.31
CA TYR A 140 -6.51 -25.52 0.89
C TYR A 140 -7.07 -25.38 2.31
N GLY A 141 -8.38 -25.60 2.48
CA GLY A 141 -9.02 -25.55 3.80
C GLY A 141 -8.47 -26.57 4.79
N ARG A 142 -8.00 -27.74 4.32
CA ARG A 142 -7.31 -28.71 5.16
C ARG A 142 -6.01 -28.16 5.72
N VAL A 143 -5.19 -27.50 4.90
CA VAL A 143 -3.93 -26.88 5.36
C VAL A 143 -4.22 -25.75 6.34
N VAL A 144 -5.23 -24.91 6.07
CA VAL A 144 -5.69 -23.85 6.98
C VAL A 144 -6.06 -24.43 8.35
N TYR A 145 -6.89 -25.46 8.38
CA TYR A 145 -7.29 -26.11 9.62
C TYR A 145 -6.09 -26.66 10.41
N GLU A 146 -5.21 -27.43 9.78
CA GLU A 146 -4.07 -28.05 10.49
C GLU A 146 -3.09 -27.00 11.03
N GLY A 147 -2.82 -25.94 10.27
CA GLY A 147 -1.92 -24.88 10.71
C GLY A 147 -2.48 -24.08 11.89
N LEU A 148 -3.76 -23.69 11.84
CA LEU A 148 -4.40 -22.94 12.93
C LEU A 148 -4.58 -23.79 14.19
N LYS A 149 -4.96 -25.06 14.03
CA LYS A 149 -5.04 -26.02 15.15
C LYS A 149 -3.66 -26.26 15.78
N GLY A 150 -2.60 -26.23 14.99
CA GLY A 150 -1.22 -26.36 15.45
C GLY A 150 -0.69 -25.18 16.27
N GLY A 151 -1.45 -24.09 16.40
CA GLY A 151 -1.10 -22.95 17.26
C GLY A 151 -0.85 -21.64 16.53
N LEU A 152 -0.94 -21.60 15.19
CA LEU A 152 -0.88 -20.33 14.46
C LEU A 152 -2.12 -19.47 14.76
N ASP A 153 -1.94 -18.15 14.73
CA ASP A 153 -3.06 -17.20 14.84
C ASP A 153 -3.76 -17.05 13.49
N PHE A 154 -2.95 -17.03 12.43
CA PHE A 154 -3.40 -16.83 11.06
C PHE A 154 -2.75 -17.80 10.08
N LEU A 155 -3.48 -18.14 9.02
CA LEU A 155 -2.86 -18.50 7.74
C LEU A 155 -3.20 -17.44 6.70
N LYS A 156 -2.53 -17.45 5.55
CA LYS A 156 -2.83 -16.55 4.45
C LYS A 156 -2.87 -17.27 3.10
N ASP A 157 -3.69 -16.71 2.22
CA ASP A 157 -3.53 -16.92 0.80
C ASP A 157 -2.12 -16.49 0.35
N ASP A 158 -1.57 -17.16 -0.65
CA ASP A 158 -0.35 -16.70 -1.32
C ASP A 158 -0.71 -15.50 -2.24
N GLU A 159 0.20 -14.54 -2.46
CA GLU A 159 -0.10 -13.28 -3.19
C GLU A 159 -0.58 -13.51 -4.63
N ASN A 160 -0.29 -14.67 -5.22
CA ASN A 160 -0.76 -15.03 -6.55
C ASN A 160 -1.90 -16.06 -6.54
N ILE A 161 -2.53 -16.31 -5.39
CA ILE A 161 -3.79 -17.06 -5.29
C ILE A 161 -4.95 -16.07 -5.35
N ASN A 162 -5.66 -16.05 -6.48
CA ASN A 162 -6.81 -15.17 -6.71
C ASN A 162 -8.03 -16.03 -7.04
N SER A 163 -8.26 -16.34 -8.31
CA SER A 163 -9.30 -17.28 -8.76
C SER A 163 -8.87 -17.99 -10.05
N GLN A 164 -8.11 -19.06 -9.91
CA GLN A 164 -7.53 -19.80 -11.02
C GLN A 164 -8.38 -21.03 -11.42
N PRO A 165 -8.14 -21.63 -12.61
CA PRO A 165 -8.85 -22.84 -13.02
C PRO A 165 -8.75 -24.02 -12.04
N PHE A 166 -7.64 -24.13 -11.29
CA PHE A 166 -7.47 -25.21 -10.30
C PHE A 166 -8.20 -24.96 -8.97
N MET A 167 -8.63 -23.71 -8.71
CA MET A 167 -9.33 -23.33 -7.48
C MET A 167 -10.01 -21.96 -7.65
N ARG A 168 -11.34 -21.94 -7.72
CA ARG A 168 -12.11 -20.70 -7.72
C ARG A 168 -12.14 -20.08 -6.31
N TYR A 169 -12.18 -18.75 -6.24
CA TYR A 169 -12.09 -18.04 -4.95
C TYR A 169 -13.20 -18.46 -3.99
N SER A 170 -14.43 -18.64 -4.49
CA SER A 170 -15.59 -18.96 -3.67
C SER A 170 -15.45 -20.31 -2.96
N GLU A 171 -14.97 -21.33 -3.67
CA GLU A 171 -14.65 -22.64 -3.08
C GLU A 171 -13.57 -22.52 -1.99
N ARG A 172 -12.50 -21.76 -2.28
CA ARG A 172 -11.41 -21.55 -1.31
C ARG A 172 -11.91 -20.88 -0.05
N TYR A 173 -12.75 -19.85 -0.17
CA TYR A 173 -13.25 -19.08 0.95
C TYR A 173 -14.10 -19.96 1.88
N LEU A 174 -15.03 -20.73 1.31
CA LEU A 174 -15.89 -21.63 2.07
C LEU A 174 -15.08 -22.69 2.84
N TYR A 175 -14.16 -23.40 2.17
CA TYR A 175 -13.35 -24.42 2.84
C TYR A 175 -12.34 -23.83 3.84
N SER A 176 -11.80 -22.64 3.58
CA SER A 176 -10.90 -21.97 4.53
C SER A 176 -11.65 -21.53 5.78
N MET A 177 -12.86 -20.97 5.64
CA MET A 177 -13.69 -20.58 6.77
C MET A 177 -14.23 -21.77 7.57
N GLU A 178 -14.50 -22.92 6.93
CA GLU A 178 -14.73 -24.16 7.66
C GLU A 178 -13.50 -24.53 8.51
N GLY A 179 -12.30 -24.45 7.93
CA GLY A 179 -11.04 -24.73 8.62
C GLY A 179 -10.78 -23.80 9.80
N VAL A 180 -11.01 -22.49 9.63
CA VAL A 180 -10.90 -21.47 10.69
C VAL A 180 -11.84 -21.80 11.84
N ASN A 181 -13.14 -21.99 11.57
CA ASN A 181 -14.14 -22.24 12.60
C ASN A 181 -13.86 -23.55 13.37
N ARG A 182 -13.42 -24.60 12.68
CA ARG A 182 -13.04 -25.86 13.31
C ARG A 182 -11.80 -25.73 14.20
N ALA A 183 -10.81 -24.96 13.77
CA ALA A 183 -9.61 -24.72 14.57
C ALA A 183 -9.92 -23.84 15.80
N GLN A 184 -10.75 -22.81 15.63
CA GLN A 184 -11.22 -21.95 16.72
C GLN A 184 -12.01 -22.75 17.77
N ALA A 185 -12.95 -23.61 17.34
CA ALA A 185 -13.69 -24.49 18.25
C ALA A 185 -12.78 -25.49 18.99
N ALA A 186 -11.71 -25.96 18.37
CA ALA A 186 -10.76 -26.90 18.97
C ALA A 186 -9.78 -26.23 19.95
N ALA A 187 -9.37 -24.98 19.69
CA ALA A 187 -8.36 -24.26 20.46
C ALA A 187 -8.95 -23.34 21.53
N GLY A 188 -10.21 -22.90 21.37
CA GLY A 188 -10.80 -21.86 22.22
C GLY A 188 -10.20 -20.46 21.99
N GLU A 189 -9.52 -20.25 20.86
CA GLU A 189 -8.90 -18.97 20.50
C GLU A 189 -9.48 -18.43 19.20
N ILE A 190 -9.52 -17.10 19.07
CA ILE A 190 -9.85 -16.44 17.80
C ILE A 190 -8.74 -16.75 16.79
N LYS A 191 -9.17 -17.22 15.60
CA LYS A 191 -8.30 -17.57 14.47
C LYS A 191 -8.75 -16.82 13.22
N GLY A 192 -7.85 -16.66 12.25
CA GLY A 192 -8.21 -16.07 10.97
C GLY A 192 -7.45 -16.68 9.80
N HIS A 193 -7.94 -16.38 8.60
CA HIS A 193 -7.22 -16.66 7.37
C HIS A 193 -7.30 -15.43 6.46
N TYR A 194 -6.16 -14.90 6.03
CA TYR A 194 -6.14 -13.75 5.11
C TYR A 194 -6.64 -14.20 3.73
N LEU A 195 -7.94 -14.02 3.49
CA LEU A 195 -8.59 -14.28 2.21
C LEU A 195 -8.16 -13.22 1.20
N ASN A 196 -7.49 -13.62 0.11
CA ASN A 196 -7.03 -12.68 -0.92
C ASN A 196 -8.19 -12.22 -1.79
N VAL A 197 -8.52 -10.93 -1.69
CA VAL A 197 -9.60 -10.28 -2.45
C VAL A 197 -9.10 -9.62 -3.73
N THR A 198 -7.79 -9.58 -3.98
CA THR A 198 -7.20 -9.00 -5.19
C THR A 198 -7.85 -9.57 -6.46
N SER A 199 -8.37 -8.68 -7.31
CA SER A 199 -8.95 -9.01 -8.61
C SER A 199 -8.54 -7.98 -9.67
N ALA A 200 -9.01 -8.20 -10.91
CA ALA A 200 -8.73 -7.32 -12.05
C ALA A 200 -9.51 -6.01 -12.01
N THR A 201 -10.71 -6.00 -11.42
CA THR A 201 -11.61 -4.84 -11.34
C THR A 201 -12.05 -4.57 -9.90
N MET A 202 -12.47 -3.34 -9.63
CA MET A 202 -12.97 -2.96 -8.31
C MET A 202 -14.26 -3.70 -7.96
N GLU A 203 -15.13 -3.94 -8.94
CA GLU A 203 -16.39 -4.65 -8.77
C GLU A 203 -16.16 -6.08 -8.26
N ASP A 204 -15.22 -6.80 -8.88
CA ASP A 204 -14.84 -8.15 -8.44
C ASP A 204 -14.17 -8.13 -7.06
N MET A 205 -13.39 -7.09 -6.75
CA MET A 205 -12.76 -6.94 -5.44
C MET A 205 -13.80 -6.74 -4.34
N TYR A 206 -14.78 -5.86 -4.55
CA TYR A 206 -15.90 -5.67 -3.63
C TYR A 206 -16.74 -6.94 -3.48
N GLU A 207 -17.05 -7.64 -4.57
CA GLU A 207 -17.78 -8.92 -4.51
C GLU A 207 -17.07 -9.93 -3.59
N ARG A 208 -15.74 -10.05 -3.72
CA ARG A 208 -14.95 -10.96 -2.86
C ARG A 208 -14.89 -10.49 -1.43
N ALA A 209 -14.70 -9.19 -1.19
CA ALA A 209 -14.61 -8.62 0.14
C ALA A 209 -15.94 -8.77 0.89
N ASP A 210 -17.07 -8.44 0.24
CA ASP A 210 -18.41 -8.64 0.77
C ASP A 210 -18.69 -10.12 1.04
N PHE A 211 -18.25 -11.03 0.16
CA PHE A 211 -18.40 -12.46 0.42
C PHE A 211 -17.57 -12.92 1.63
N ALA A 212 -16.32 -12.43 1.80
CA ALA A 212 -15.52 -12.73 2.98
C ALA A 212 -16.17 -12.21 4.27
N GLN A 213 -16.77 -11.01 4.23
CA GLN A 213 -17.53 -10.43 5.34
C GLN A 213 -18.77 -11.25 5.67
N GLN A 214 -19.55 -11.67 4.67
CA GLN A 214 -20.74 -12.51 4.83
C GLN A 214 -20.41 -13.86 5.48
N LEU A 215 -19.23 -14.42 5.20
CA LEU A 215 -18.75 -15.65 5.83
C LEU A 215 -18.22 -15.44 7.27
N GLY A 216 -18.16 -14.20 7.74
CA GLY A 216 -17.64 -13.85 9.07
C GLY A 216 -16.12 -13.92 9.17
N SER A 217 -15.39 -13.72 8.06
CA SER A 217 -13.93 -13.61 8.14
C SER A 217 -13.52 -12.39 8.94
N VAL A 218 -12.54 -12.54 9.83
CA VAL A 218 -11.98 -11.45 10.63
C VAL A 218 -10.99 -10.59 9.83
N ILE A 219 -10.53 -11.09 8.67
CA ILE A 219 -9.45 -10.45 7.91
C ILE A 219 -9.45 -10.84 6.42
N CYS A 220 -9.03 -9.93 5.57
CA CYS A 220 -8.74 -10.16 4.15
C CYS A 220 -7.36 -9.59 3.80
N MET A 221 -6.83 -9.93 2.63
CA MET A 221 -5.60 -9.33 2.11
C MET A 221 -5.78 -8.79 0.70
N VAL A 222 -4.99 -7.77 0.38
CA VAL A 222 -4.83 -7.17 -0.94
C VAL A 222 -3.36 -7.16 -1.32
N ASP A 223 -3.08 -7.21 -2.61
CA ASP A 223 -1.71 -7.12 -3.14
C ASP A 223 -1.42 -5.68 -3.57
N LEU A 224 -0.19 -5.20 -3.36
CA LEU A 224 0.19 -3.81 -3.70
C LEU A 224 -0.04 -3.48 -5.19
N VAL A 225 0.02 -4.49 -6.06
CA VAL A 225 -0.11 -4.36 -7.52
C VAL A 225 -1.49 -3.88 -8.00
N ILE A 226 -2.51 -3.85 -7.13
CA ILE A 226 -3.83 -3.28 -7.47
C ILE A 226 -3.80 -1.75 -7.61
N GLY A 227 -2.74 -1.09 -7.11
CA GLY A 227 -2.56 0.35 -7.17
C GLY A 227 -3.21 1.13 -6.03
N TYR A 228 -2.76 2.37 -5.81
CA TYR A 228 -3.11 3.17 -4.64
C TYR A 228 -4.60 3.49 -4.56
N THR A 229 -5.26 3.80 -5.68
CA THR A 229 -6.71 4.10 -5.71
C THR A 229 -7.55 2.92 -5.22
N ALA A 230 -7.22 1.70 -5.66
CA ALA A 230 -7.89 0.49 -5.21
C ALA A 230 -7.57 0.20 -3.73
N ILE A 231 -6.31 0.37 -3.30
CA ILE A 231 -5.92 0.20 -1.88
C ILE A 231 -6.67 1.17 -0.97
N GLN A 232 -6.76 2.46 -1.33
CA GLN A 232 -7.51 3.44 -0.54
C GLN A 232 -8.99 3.08 -0.47
N SER A 233 -9.58 2.65 -1.59
CA SER A 233 -10.99 2.20 -1.62
C SER A 233 -11.23 1.00 -0.70
N MET A 234 -10.35 -0.01 -0.74
CA MET A 234 -10.43 -1.17 0.14
C MET A 234 -10.16 -0.84 1.61
N ALA A 235 -9.29 0.14 1.89
CA ALA A 235 -9.04 0.61 3.25
C ALA A 235 -10.27 1.31 3.84
N ILE A 236 -11.01 2.08 3.03
CA ILE A 236 -12.28 2.71 3.43
C ILE A 236 -13.34 1.64 3.68
N TRP A 237 -13.48 0.67 2.77
CA TRP A 237 -14.44 -0.44 2.94
C TRP A 237 -14.16 -1.28 4.20
N ALA A 238 -12.89 -1.44 4.57
CA ALA A 238 -12.48 -2.23 5.74
C ALA A 238 -12.65 -1.51 7.09
N GLY A 239 -12.89 -0.18 7.09
CA GLY A 239 -13.06 0.64 8.29
C GLY A 239 -14.44 0.51 8.91
#